data_AF-A0ABD0Q6I0-F1
#
_entry.id   AF-A0ABD0Q6I0-F1
#
_cell.length_a   1.000
_cell.length_b   1.000
_cell.length_c   1.000
_cell.angle_alpha   90.00
_cell.angle_beta   90.00
_cell.angle_gamma   90.00
#
_symmetry.space_group_name_H-M   'P 1'
#
loop_
_entity.id
_entity.type
_entity.pdbx_description
1 polymer ?
#
loop_
_entity_poly.entity_id
_entity_poly.type
_entity_poly.pdbx_seq_one_letter_code
_entity_poly.pdbx_strand_id
1 'polypeptide(L)'
;MTTRIPSTGLVELLLAVLQRSGWEESMAVLCQGWEDAGLLDLLKLQGRSDWGPSQWHMRAALNLSHSTPHVANISDFLSEHFNQDHSPPASVLLFGADPECASSVLRSAHDLGLTLPTVHWIMGQPLSPDALHSIGLPLGLLAYGEVDRKPLDYYIRDALQLVNRAVTAATVVRPDLALIQNMVNCFDKPNKHELPSSGQYIAR
;
A
#
# COMPACT_ATOMS: atom_id res chain seq x y z
N MET A 1 10.95 5.84 8.70
CA MET A 1 10.91 5.79 7.22
C MET A 1 10.50 4.39 6.81
N THR A 2 9.22 4.19 6.51
CA THR A 2 8.67 2.98 5.90
C THR A 2 8.93 3.09 4.41
N THR A 3 9.77 2.20 3.88
CA THR A 3 10.00 2.04 2.45
C THR A 3 8.74 1.43 1.85
N ARG A 4 7.73 2.26 1.57
CA ARG A 4 6.52 1.81 0.89
C ARG A 4 6.91 1.40 -0.52
N ILE A 5 6.58 0.17 -0.88
CA ILE A 5 6.52 -0.26 -2.28
C ILE A 5 5.74 0.81 -3.05
N PRO A 6 6.21 1.28 -4.22
CA PRO A 6 5.44 2.22 -5.01
C PRO A 6 4.06 1.63 -5.24
N SER A 7 3.01 2.37 -4.86
CA SER A 7 1.63 1.87 -4.78
C SER A 7 1.18 1.21 -6.09
N THR A 8 1.66 1.69 -7.23
CA THR A 8 1.41 1.12 -8.56
C THR A 8 1.86 -0.33 -8.71
N GLY A 9 3.08 -0.69 -8.27
CA GLY A 9 3.59 -2.05 -8.43
C GLY A 9 2.85 -3.08 -7.56
N LEU A 10 2.36 -2.65 -6.39
CA LEU A 10 1.56 -3.49 -5.52
C LEU A 10 0.16 -3.73 -6.09
N VAL A 11 -0.44 -2.71 -6.72
CA VAL A 11 -1.74 -2.83 -7.39
C VAL A 11 -1.65 -3.80 -8.58
N GLU A 12 -0.61 -3.68 -9.41
CA GLU A 12 -0.38 -4.60 -10.53
C GLU A 12 -0.25 -6.05 -10.07
N LEU A 13 0.48 -6.28 -8.97
CA LEU A 13 0.63 -7.61 -8.39
C LEU A 13 -0.71 -8.16 -7.88
N LEU A 14 -1.48 -7.36 -7.14
CA LEU A 14 -2.81 -7.75 -6.64
C LEU A 14 -3.76 -8.08 -7.78
N LEU A 15 -3.83 -7.24 -8.81
CA LEU A 15 -4.66 -7.49 -10.00
C LEU A 15 -4.24 -8.77 -10.71
N ALA A 16 -2.93 -8.98 -10.87
CA ALA A 16 -2.42 -10.21 -11.48
C ALA A 16 -2.82 -11.46 -10.69
N VAL A 17 -2.81 -11.41 -9.35
CA VAL A 17 -3.27 -12.52 -8.49
C VAL A 17 -4.78 -12.73 -8.66
N LEU A 18 -5.58 -11.68 -8.57
CA LEU A 18 -7.05 -11.74 -8.70
C LEU A 18 -7.47 -12.33 -10.06
N GLN A 19 -6.89 -11.82 -11.14
CA GLN A 19 -7.22 -12.25 -12.51
C GLN A 19 -6.75 -13.68 -12.80
N ARG A 20 -5.54 -14.06 -12.39
CA ARG A 20 -5.00 -15.41 -12.64
C ARG A 20 -5.73 -16.48 -11.83
N SER A 21 -6.27 -16.12 -10.67
CA SER A 21 -7.08 -17.02 -9.84
C SER A 21 -8.54 -17.12 -10.30
N GLY A 22 -8.95 -16.34 -11.30
CA GLY A 22 -10.34 -16.29 -11.76
C GLY A 22 -11.31 -15.64 -10.76
N TRP A 23 -10.80 -14.82 -9.83
CA TRP A 23 -11.63 -14.09 -8.87
C TRP A 23 -12.10 -12.77 -9.48
N GLU A 24 -13.02 -12.86 -10.43
CA GLU A 24 -13.50 -11.72 -11.22
C GLU A 24 -14.20 -10.66 -10.37
N GLU A 25 -14.78 -11.05 -9.24
CA GLU A 25 -15.50 -10.16 -8.34
C GLU A 25 -14.87 -10.16 -6.94
N SER A 26 -14.66 -8.97 -6.39
CA SER A 26 -14.18 -8.82 -5.02
C SER A 26 -14.92 -7.75 -4.23
N MET A 27 -15.00 -7.94 -2.92
CA MET A 27 -15.30 -6.87 -1.96
C MET A 27 -14.01 -6.35 -1.33
N ALA A 28 -14.05 -5.13 -0.80
CA ALA A 28 -12.98 -4.58 0.02
C ALA A 28 -13.51 -4.25 1.43
N VAL A 29 -12.72 -4.51 2.46
CA VAL A 29 -12.96 -4.08 3.84
C VAL A 29 -11.85 -3.11 4.22
N LEU A 30 -12.22 -1.94 4.75
CA LEU A 30 -11.32 -0.82 4.99
C LEU A 30 -11.23 -0.53 6.49
N CYS A 31 -10.10 -0.88 7.10
CA CYS A 31 -9.71 -0.49 8.45
C CYS A 31 -8.98 0.86 8.45
N GLN A 32 -8.80 1.46 9.63
CA GLN A 32 -8.11 2.74 9.78
C GLN A 32 -6.71 2.74 9.11
N GLY A 33 -6.34 3.86 8.48
CA GLY A 33 -5.04 4.03 7.81
C GLY A 33 -4.98 3.50 6.37
N TRP A 34 -6.11 3.12 5.78
CA TRP A 34 -6.17 2.67 4.37
C TRP A 34 -5.93 3.82 3.36
N GLU A 35 -6.34 5.05 3.70
CA GLU A 35 -6.32 6.22 2.80
C GLU A 35 -4.90 6.66 2.42
N ASP A 36 -3.93 6.53 3.33
CA ASP A 36 -2.56 7.01 3.17
C ASP A 36 -1.82 6.42 1.96
N ALA A 37 -2.32 5.33 1.40
CA ALA A 37 -1.69 4.61 0.30
C ALA A 37 -2.31 4.91 -1.08
N GLY A 38 -3.52 5.52 -1.15
CA GLY A 38 -4.27 5.74 -2.41
C GLY A 38 -4.50 4.46 -3.23
N LEU A 39 -4.34 3.30 -2.61
CA LEU A 39 -4.15 2.04 -3.32
C LEU A 39 -5.47 1.50 -3.86
N LEU A 40 -6.54 1.68 -3.09
CA LEU A 40 -7.90 1.30 -3.48
C LEU A 40 -8.35 2.04 -4.74
N ASP A 41 -8.02 3.32 -4.86
CA ASP A 41 -8.41 4.14 -6.02
C ASP A 41 -7.65 3.72 -7.27
N LEU A 42 -6.33 3.48 -7.15
CA LEU A 42 -5.53 2.92 -8.23
C LEU A 42 -6.04 1.54 -8.67
N LEU A 43 -6.41 0.69 -7.71
CA LEU A 43 -6.97 -0.64 -7.99
C LEU A 43 -8.30 -0.56 -8.74
N LYS A 44 -9.21 0.35 -8.35
CA LYS A 44 -10.48 0.59 -9.05
C LYS A 44 -10.27 1.13 -10.47
N LEU A 45 -9.29 2.00 -10.66
CA LEU A 45 -8.96 2.59 -11.97
C LEU A 45 -8.36 1.54 -12.91
N GLN A 46 -7.37 0.77 -12.45
CA GLN A 46 -6.68 -0.22 -13.27
C GLN A 46 -7.52 -1.49 -13.48
N GLY A 47 -8.31 -1.90 -12.49
CA GLY A 47 -9.20 -3.06 -12.59
C GLY A 47 -10.28 -2.94 -13.67
N ARG A 48 -10.69 -1.70 -13.99
CA ARG A 48 -11.65 -1.41 -15.08
C ARG A 48 -11.02 -1.33 -16.47
N SER A 49 -9.70 -1.45 -16.59
CA SER A 49 -9.02 -1.32 -17.88
C SER A 49 -9.35 -2.52 -18.77
N ASP A 50 -9.88 -2.27 -19.98
CA ASP A 50 -10.28 -3.27 -20.99
C ASP A 50 -9.09 -4.08 -21.59
N TRP A 51 -7.88 -3.95 -21.04
CA TRP A 51 -6.64 -4.49 -21.61
C TRP A 51 -6.20 -5.82 -20.95
N GLY A 52 -7.14 -6.72 -20.68
CA GLY A 52 -6.86 -8.06 -20.13
C GLY A 52 -7.98 -9.08 -20.41
N PRO A 53 -7.69 -10.39 -20.37
CA PRO A 53 -8.64 -11.45 -20.74
C PRO A 53 -9.77 -11.69 -19.72
N SER A 54 -9.76 -11.00 -18.57
CA SER A 54 -10.76 -11.12 -17.50
C SER A 54 -10.89 -9.78 -16.78
N GLN A 55 -12.10 -9.20 -16.82
CA GLN A 55 -12.40 -7.91 -16.19
C GLN A 55 -12.64 -8.12 -14.69
N TRP A 56 -11.71 -7.67 -13.86
CA TRP A 56 -11.92 -7.67 -12.42
C TRP A 56 -12.80 -6.50 -12.02
N HIS A 57 -13.79 -6.72 -11.15
CA HIS A 57 -14.62 -5.65 -10.62
C HIS A 57 -14.73 -5.70 -9.10
N MET A 58 -14.74 -4.50 -8.51
CA MET A 58 -15.04 -4.33 -7.08
C MET A 58 -16.55 -4.18 -6.90
N ARG A 59 -17.18 -5.11 -6.18
CA ARG A 59 -18.61 -5.08 -5.85
C ARG A 59 -18.93 -3.97 -4.86
N ALA A 60 -18.22 -3.95 -3.73
CA ALA A 60 -18.44 -3.00 -2.64
C ALA A 60 -17.15 -2.77 -1.84
N ALA A 61 -17.06 -1.60 -1.21
CA ALA A 61 -16.04 -1.28 -0.23
C ALA A 61 -16.70 -0.95 1.11
N LEU A 62 -16.48 -1.82 2.09
CA LEU A 62 -17.06 -1.77 3.43
C LEU A 62 -16.11 -0.99 4.35
N ASN A 63 -16.53 0.19 4.79
CA ASN A 63 -15.68 1.07 5.55
C ASN A 63 -15.86 0.91 7.07
N LEU A 64 -14.81 0.46 7.76
CA LEU A 64 -14.71 0.29 9.20
C LEU A 64 -13.79 1.35 9.86
N SER A 65 -13.33 2.37 9.12
CA SER A 65 -12.37 3.36 9.63
C SER A 65 -12.88 4.20 10.81
N HIS A 66 -14.20 4.29 10.99
CA HIS A 66 -14.85 5.08 12.04
C HIS A 66 -15.54 4.23 13.11
N SER A 67 -15.61 2.92 12.92
CA SER A 67 -16.22 2.00 13.89
C SER A 67 -15.22 1.68 15.00
N THR A 68 -15.69 1.73 16.25
CA THR A 68 -14.89 1.23 17.38
C THR A 68 -14.68 -0.28 17.20
N PRO A 69 -13.47 -0.80 17.46
CA PRO A 69 -13.11 -2.20 17.22
C PRO A 69 -13.70 -3.12 18.30
N HIS A 70 -15.00 -3.07 18.54
CA HIS A 70 -15.69 -4.10 19.31
C HIS A 70 -16.12 -5.21 18.35
N VAL A 71 -15.63 -6.43 18.59
CA VAL A 71 -15.81 -7.62 17.74
C VAL A 71 -17.27 -7.90 17.40
N ALA A 72 -18.19 -7.70 18.36
CA ALA A 72 -19.64 -7.90 18.14
C ALA A 72 -20.21 -6.95 17.07
N ASN A 73 -19.73 -5.71 17.01
CA ASN A 73 -20.18 -4.75 16.00
C ASN A 73 -19.63 -5.09 14.61
N ILE A 74 -18.46 -5.75 14.54
CA ILE A 74 -17.83 -6.15 13.27
C ILE A 74 -18.52 -7.39 12.70
N SER A 75 -18.85 -8.39 13.53
CA SER A 75 -19.55 -9.58 13.06
C SER A 75 -20.94 -9.25 12.50
N ASP A 76 -21.70 -8.39 13.18
CA ASP A 76 -23.03 -7.99 12.73
C ASP A 76 -22.95 -7.21 11.41
N PHE A 77 -21.98 -6.29 11.32
CA PHE A 77 -21.72 -5.53 10.10
C PHE A 77 -21.33 -6.41 8.91
N LEU A 78 -20.43 -7.38 9.10
CA LEU A 78 -20.06 -8.33 8.04
C LEU A 78 -21.25 -9.21 7.66
N SER A 79 -21.98 -9.74 8.64
CA SER A 79 -23.16 -10.57 8.40
C SER A 79 -24.21 -9.83 7.57
N GLU A 80 -24.51 -8.57 7.90
CA GLU A 80 -25.46 -7.74 7.17
C GLU A 80 -25.06 -7.56 5.70
N HIS A 81 -23.79 -7.27 5.43
CA HIS A 81 -23.32 -6.99 4.06
C HIS A 81 -23.14 -8.26 3.20
N PHE A 82 -22.79 -9.39 3.82
CA PHE A 82 -22.62 -10.66 3.10
C PHE A 82 -23.93 -11.44 2.92
N ASN A 83 -24.96 -11.18 3.74
CA ASN A 83 -26.28 -11.82 3.63
C ASN A 83 -27.28 -11.08 2.72
N GLN A 84 -26.90 -9.98 2.07
CA GLN A 84 -27.76 -9.24 1.13
C GLN A 84 -28.02 -10.04 -0.17
N ASP A 85 -28.92 -11.04 -0.15
CA ASP A 85 -29.57 -11.79 -1.27
C ASP A 85 -28.69 -12.27 -2.46
N HIS A 86 -27.39 -12.07 -2.41
CA HIS A 86 -26.42 -12.37 -3.46
C HIS A 86 -25.40 -13.35 -2.90
N SER A 87 -24.88 -14.25 -3.75
CA SER A 87 -23.79 -15.13 -3.35
C SER A 87 -22.58 -14.31 -2.87
N PRO A 88 -21.84 -14.80 -1.85
CA PRO A 88 -20.65 -14.11 -1.38
C PRO A 88 -19.64 -13.92 -2.53
N PRO A 89 -18.86 -12.83 -2.52
CA PRO A 89 -17.84 -12.58 -3.54
C PRO A 89 -16.77 -13.68 -3.50
N ALA A 90 -16.13 -13.96 -4.64
CA ALA A 90 -15.07 -14.96 -4.72
C ALA A 90 -13.85 -14.63 -3.83
N SER A 91 -13.56 -13.33 -3.68
CA SER A 91 -12.50 -12.82 -2.81
C SER A 91 -12.84 -11.53 -2.09
N VAL A 92 -12.18 -11.30 -0.95
CA VAL A 92 -12.29 -10.10 -0.13
C VAL A 92 -10.91 -9.53 0.13
N LEU A 93 -10.74 -8.25 -0.18
CA LEU A 93 -9.51 -7.49 0.04
C LEU A 93 -9.60 -6.73 1.37
N LEU A 94 -8.64 -6.90 2.26
CA LEU A 94 -8.57 -6.19 3.53
C LEU A 94 -7.48 -5.11 3.47
N PHE A 95 -7.87 -3.85 3.64
CA PHE A 95 -6.96 -2.70 3.66
C PHE A 95 -6.93 -2.07 5.05
N GLY A 96 -5.77 -1.62 5.51
CA GLY A 96 -5.63 -0.87 6.75
C GLY A 96 -4.28 -1.12 7.41
N ALA A 97 -3.82 -0.11 8.17
CA ALA A 97 -2.55 -0.16 8.88
C ALA A 97 -2.68 -0.70 10.31
N ASP A 98 -3.90 -0.84 10.82
CA ASP A 98 -4.18 -1.34 12.17
C ASP A 98 -4.28 -2.88 12.21
N PRO A 99 -3.32 -3.59 12.82
CA PRO A 99 -3.35 -5.04 12.93
C PRO A 99 -4.48 -5.55 13.84
N GLU A 100 -4.95 -4.75 14.81
CA GLU A 100 -6.03 -5.15 15.71
C GLU A 100 -7.37 -5.19 14.98
N CYS A 101 -7.67 -4.16 14.18
CA CYS A 101 -8.81 -4.16 13.27
C CYS A 101 -8.75 -5.33 12.30
N ALA A 102 -7.60 -5.57 11.66
CA ALA A 102 -7.46 -6.66 10.71
C ALA A 102 -7.70 -8.04 11.35
N SER A 103 -7.10 -8.29 12.52
CA SER A 103 -7.29 -9.54 13.25
C SER A 103 -8.74 -9.74 13.70
N SER A 104 -9.43 -8.67 14.11
CA SER A 104 -10.83 -8.70 14.54
C SER A 104 -11.76 -9.01 13.37
N VAL A 105 -11.56 -8.36 12.22
CA VAL A 105 -12.32 -8.63 10.98
C VAL A 105 -12.15 -10.08 10.54
N LEU A 106 -10.92 -10.57 10.50
CA LEU A 106 -10.61 -11.93 10.05
C LEU A 106 -11.16 -13.00 11.02
N ARG A 107 -11.15 -12.72 12.33
CA ARG A 107 -11.78 -13.58 13.34
C ARG A 107 -13.29 -13.61 13.19
N SER A 108 -13.93 -12.44 13.09
CA SER A 108 -15.38 -12.36 12.84
C SER A 108 -15.78 -13.06 11.53
N ALA A 109 -14.99 -12.91 10.46
CA ALA A 109 -15.22 -13.60 9.19
C ALA A 109 -15.10 -15.13 9.33
N HIS A 110 -14.14 -15.62 10.12
CA HIS A 110 -14.00 -17.03 10.43
C HIS A 110 -15.21 -17.58 11.20
N ASP A 111 -15.65 -16.86 12.24
CA ASP A 111 -16.80 -17.25 13.07
C ASP A 111 -18.10 -17.28 12.26
N LEU A 112 -18.24 -16.41 11.26
CA LEU A 112 -19.37 -16.36 10.32
C LEU A 112 -19.28 -17.39 9.18
N GLY A 113 -18.19 -18.17 9.09
CA GLY A 113 -17.98 -19.11 7.99
C GLY A 113 -17.69 -18.44 6.63
N LEU A 114 -17.35 -17.16 6.63
CA LEU A 114 -16.96 -16.38 5.45
C LEU A 114 -15.48 -16.63 5.10
N THR A 115 -15.02 -17.88 5.16
CA THR A 115 -13.62 -18.25 4.88
C THR A 115 -13.58 -19.42 3.90
N LEU A 116 -12.40 -19.99 3.61
CA LEU A 116 -12.32 -21.10 2.67
C LEU A 116 -13.28 -22.25 3.03
N PRO A 117 -13.94 -22.87 2.04
CA PRO A 117 -13.75 -22.68 0.59
C PRO A 117 -14.64 -21.58 -0.04
N THR A 118 -15.45 -20.86 0.74
CA THR A 118 -16.48 -19.94 0.20
C THR A 118 -15.88 -18.61 -0.26
N VAL A 119 -14.93 -18.06 0.51
CA VAL A 119 -14.35 -16.73 0.26
C VAL A 119 -12.84 -16.75 0.47
N HIS A 120 -12.09 -16.16 -0.45
CA HIS A 120 -10.65 -15.96 -0.34
C HIS A 120 -10.31 -14.59 0.25
N TRP A 121 -9.67 -14.57 1.42
CA TRP A 121 -9.21 -13.32 2.04
C TRP A 121 -7.81 -12.95 1.57
N ILE A 122 -7.63 -11.68 1.20
CA ILE A 122 -6.38 -11.15 0.66
C ILE A 122 -6.05 -9.83 1.36
N MET A 123 -4.83 -9.68 1.86
CA MET A 123 -4.33 -8.41 2.39
C MET A 123 -3.98 -7.47 1.24
N GLY A 124 -4.60 -6.28 1.23
CA GLY A 124 -4.37 -5.25 0.22
C GLY A 124 -3.13 -4.39 0.48
N GLN A 125 -2.49 -4.55 1.64
CA GLN A 125 -1.28 -3.81 2.03
C GLN A 125 -0.19 -4.78 2.50
N PRO A 126 1.08 -4.42 2.31
CA PRO A 126 2.19 -5.24 2.76
C PRO A 126 2.24 -5.22 4.30
N LEU A 127 2.51 -6.38 4.90
CA LEU A 127 2.61 -6.52 6.35
C LEU A 127 4.01 -6.99 6.74
N SER A 128 4.46 -6.55 7.92
CA SER A 128 5.69 -7.07 8.50
C SER A 128 5.51 -8.56 8.87
N PRO A 129 6.61 -9.33 8.91
CA PRO A 129 6.54 -10.72 9.36
C PRO A 129 5.89 -10.85 10.74
N ASP A 130 6.22 -9.98 11.69
CA ASP A 130 5.65 -10.01 13.04
C ASP A 130 4.13 -9.78 13.05
N ALA A 131 3.65 -8.82 12.23
CA ALA A 131 2.22 -8.56 12.09
C ALA A 131 1.47 -9.73 11.42
N LEU A 132 2.09 -10.41 10.45
CA LEU A 132 1.51 -11.60 9.85
C LEU A 132 1.40 -12.76 10.85
N HIS A 133 2.41 -12.94 11.71
CA HIS A 133 2.37 -13.95 12.77
C HIS A 133 1.28 -13.65 13.81
N SER A 134 1.01 -12.39 14.12
CA SER A 134 -0.02 -12.02 15.10
C SER A 134 -1.44 -12.16 14.57
N ILE A 135 -1.65 -12.08 13.25
CA ILE A 135 -2.98 -12.22 12.64
C ILE A 135 -3.47 -13.67 12.67
N GLY A 136 -2.61 -14.64 12.33
CA GLY A 136 -2.79 -16.09 12.58
C GLY A 136 -3.99 -16.81 11.93
N LEU A 137 -4.95 -16.08 11.35
CA LEU A 137 -6.22 -16.57 10.79
C LEU A 137 -6.71 -15.64 9.66
N PRO A 138 -7.57 -16.12 8.74
CA PRO A 138 -7.98 -17.51 8.54
C PRO A 138 -6.93 -18.31 7.74
N LEU A 139 -7.04 -19.64 7.78
CA LEU A 139 -6.26 -20.50 6.89
C LEU A 139 -6.51 -20.11 5.42
N GLY A 140 -5.44 -19.98 4.64
CA GLY A 140 -5.51 -19.54 3.24
C GLY A 140 -5.59 -18.02 3.04
N LEU A 141 -5.41 -17.21 4.09
CA LEU A 141 -5.16 -15.78 3.95
C LEU A 141 -3.96 -15.55 3.03
N LEU A 142 -4.18 -14.80 1.95
CA LEU A 142 -3.11 -14.35 1.07
C LEU A 142 -2.62 -12.99 1.52
N ALA A 143 -1.32 -12.86 1.78
CA ALA A 143 -0.75 -11.59 2.17
C ALA A 143 0.59 -11.36 1.50
N TYR A 144 0.89 -10.10 1.21
CA TYR A 144 2.23 -9.71 0.83
C TYR A 144 3.05 -9.49 2.11
N GLY A 145 4.04 -10.36 2.32
CA GLY A 145 5.02 -10.14 3.37
C GLY A 145 6.10 -9.17 2.92
N GLU A 146 6.45 -8.21 3.76
CA GLU A 146 7.71 -7.46 3.62
C GLU A 146 8.89 -8.40 3.93
N VAL A 147 9.21 -9.29 3.00
CA VAL A 147 10.41 -10.12 3.05
C VAL A 147 11.62 -9.30 2.57
N ASP A 148 12.78 -9.54 3.16
CA ASP A 148 14.07 -8.94 2.78
C ASP A 148 14.23 -7.43 2.98
N ARG A 149 13.61 -6.86 4.03
CA ARG A 149 13.96 -5.49 4.45
C ARG A 149 15.46 -5.43 4.74
N LYS A 150 16.21 -4.71 3.90
CA LYS A 150 17.65 -4.58 4.07
C LYS A 150 17.94 -3.83 5.36
N PRO A 151 19.03 -4.15 6.09
CA PRO A 151 19.42 -3.33 7.22
C PRO A 151 19.75 -1.90 6.78
N LEU A 152 19.63 -0.95 7.73
CA LEU A 152 19.68 0.49 7.44
C LEU A 152 20.94 0.92 6.67
N ASP A 153 22.05 0.24 6.88
CA ASP A 153 23.33 0.52 6.23
C ASP A 153 23.27 0.39 4.70
N TYR A 154 22.45 -0.51 4.16
CA TYR A 154 22.25 -0.64 2.71
C TYR A 154 21.57 0.61 2.15
N TYR A 155 20.50 1.07 2.79
CA TYR A 155 19.80 2.28 2.36
C TYR A 155 20.68 3.53 2.48
N ILE A 156 21.52 3.63 3.53
CA ILE A 156 22.48 4.72 3.67
C ILE A 156 23.50 4.69 2.54
N ARG A 157 24.06 3.51 2.22
CA ARG A 157 25.02 3.35 1.12
C ARG A 157 24.41 3.72 -0.22
N ASP A 158 23.19 3.25 -0.50
CA ASP A 158 22.49 3.54 -1.75
C ASP A 158 22.16 5.02 -1.88
N ALA A 159 21.68 5.66 -0.79
CA ALA A 159 21.41 7.10 -0.77
C ALA A 159 22.69 7.91 -1.03
N LEU A 160 23.80 7.57 -0.36
CA LEU A 160 25.09 8.23 -0.57
C LEU A 160 25.60 8.03 -2.00
N GLN A 161 25.48 6.82 -2.56
CA GLN A 161 25.85 6.54 -3.95
C GLN A 161 24.99 7.33 -4.93
N LEU A 162 23.68 7.41 -4.70
CA LEU A 162 22.75 8.13 -5.56
C LEU A 162 23.06 9.63 -5.56
N VAL A 163 23.24 10.23 -4.38
CA VAL A 163 23.62 11.65 -4.25
C VAL A 163 24.99 11.89 -4.89
N ASN A 164 25.99 11.04 -4.62
CA ASN A 164 27.33 11.21 -5.17
C ASN A 164 27.34 11.13 -6.70
N ARG A 165 26.60 10.17 -7.29
CA ARG A 165 26.45 10.05 -8.74
C ARG A 165 25.79 11.30 -9.34
N ALA A 166 24.72 11.79 -8.72
CA ALA A 166 24.03 13.00 -9.17
C ALA A 166 24.94 14.24 -9.12
N VAL A 167 25.62 14.46 -8.00
CA VAL A 167 26.57 15.58 -7.82
C VAL A 167 27.71 15.47 -8.84
N THR A 168 28.34 14.31 -8.95
CA THR A 168 29.46 14.11 -9.89
C THR A 168 29.03 14.37 -11.34
N ALA A 169 27.85 13.86 -11.74
CA ALA A 169 27.30 14.11 -13.07
C ALA A 169 27.04 15.60 -13.32
N ALA A 170 26.46 16.31 -12.34
CA ALA A 170 26.22 17.74 -12.42
C ALA A 170 27.53 18.55 -12.48
N THR A 171 28.56 18.15 -11.73
CA THR A 171 29.89 18.79 -11.73
C THR A 171 30.59 18.69 -13.07
N VAL A 172 30.41 17.62 -13.84
CA VAL A 172 30.99 17.49 -15.19
C VAL A 172 30.41 18.55 -16.14
N VAL A 173 29.14 18.92 -15.97
CA VAL A 173 28.44 19.87 -16.86
C VAL A 173 28.66 21.32 -16.42
N ARG A 174 28.42 21.62 -15.14
CA ARG A 174 28.59 22.96 -14.55
C ARG A 174 29.18 22.84 -13.15
N PRO A 175 30.52 22.72 -13.02
CA PRO A 175 31.17 22.63 -11.71
C PRO A 175 30.93 23.91 -10.89
N ASP A 176 30.83 25.05 -11.58
CA ASP A 176 30.56 26.36 -11.02
C ASP A 176 29.17 26.50 -10.40
N LEU A 177 28.19 25.66 -10.74
CA LEU A 177 26.87 25.64 -10.12
C LEU A 177 26.68 24.43 -9.19
N ALA A 178 27.32 23.30 -9.49
CA ALA A 178 27.17 22.06 -8.71
C ALA A 178 27.95 22.07 -7.39
N LEU A 179 29.04 22.85 -7.29
CA LEU A 179 29.94 22.87 -6.13
C LEU A 179 29.90 24.20 -5.35
N ILE A 180 28.90 25.05 -5.61
CA ILE A 180 28.72 26.29 -4.86
C ILE A 180 28.31 25.98 -3.41
N GLN A 181 29.01 26.57 -2.46
CA GLN A 181 28.62 26.59 -1.05
C GLN A 181 27.81 27.85 -0.76
N ASN A 182 26.54 27.90 -1.17
CA ASN A 182 25.69 29.09 -0.95
C ASN A 182 24.58 28.91 0.08
N MET A 183 24.50 27.79 0.78
CA MET A 183 23.53 27.58 1.85
C MET A 183 24.25 27.72 3.19
N VAL A 184 24.52 28.97 3.60
CA VAL A 184 25.05 29.28 4.93
C VAL A 184 23.95 29.56 5.95
N ASN A 185 22.69 29.77 5.51
CA ASN A 185 21.56 30.08 6.40
C ASN A 185 20.18 29.82 5.75
N CYS A 186 19.29 29.08 6.42
CA CYS A 186 17.90 28.86 5.98
C CYS A 186 16.97 30.07 6.20
N PHE A 187 17.41 31.08 6.96
CA PHE A 187 16.65 32.31 7.23
C PHE A 187 16.90 33.42 6.22
N ASP A 188 17.92 33.30 5.37
CA ASP A 188 18.21 34.31 4.36
C ASP A 188 17.24 34.15 3.17
N LYS A 189 16.60 35.26 2.79
CA LYS A 189 15.69 35.28 1.65
C LYS A 189 16.53 35.29 0.37
N PRO A 190 16.35 34.32 -0.54
CA PRO A 190 17.13 34.25 -1.77
C PRO A 190 16.87 35.51 -2.60
N ASN A 191 17.94 36.20 -2.95
CA ASN A 191 17.86 37.43 -3.73
C ASN A 191 17.72 37.05 -5.22
N LYS A 192 16.86 37.72 -6.00
CA LYS A 192 16.63 37.36 -7.43
C LYS A 192 17.88 37.48 -8.33
N HIS A 193 18.92 38.14 -7.83
CA HIS A 193 20.19 38.35 -8.52
C HIS A 193 21.28 37.35 -8.09
N GLU A 194 21.00 36.47 -7.13
CA GLU A 194 21.94 35.44 -6.69
C GLU A 194 21.92 34.24 -7.63
N LEU A 195 23.09 33.65 -7.82
CA LEU A 195 23.22 32.38 -8.55
C LEU A 195 22.41 31.29 -7.83
N PRO A 196 21.75 30.38 -8.59
CA PRO A 196 21.00 29.28 -7.99
C PRO A 196 21.91 28.43 -7.11
N SER A 197 21.36 27.89 -6.02
CA SER A 197 22.10 26.96 -5.17
C SER A 197 22.43 25.66 -5.87
N SER A 198 23.50 25.02 -5.42
CA SER A 198 23.86 23.66 -5.86
C SER A 198 22.67 22.72 -5.70
N GLY A 199 21.93 22.83 -4.58
CA GLY A 199 20.69 22.08 -4.39
C GLY A 199 19.62 22.38 -5.44
N GLN A 200 19.37 23.66 -5.76
CA GLN A 200 18.41 24.05 -6.80
C GLN A 200 18.84 23.63 -8.21
N TYR A 201 20.15 23.64 -8.49
CA TYR A 201 20.70 23.21 -9.78
C TYR A 201 20.61 21.70 -9.96
N ILE A 202 20.94 20.92 -8.91
CA ILE A 202 20.95 19.44 -8.95
C ILE A 202 19.54 18.85 -8.88
N ALA A 203 18.56 19.55 -8.30
CA ALA A 203 17.19 19.07 -8.17
C ALA A 203 16.32 19.21 -9.45
N ARG A 204 16.88 19.73 -10.54
CA ARG A 204 16.19 19.87 -11.84
C ARG A 204 16.53 18.72 -12.78
#